data_AF-J9B783-F1
#
_entry.id   AF-J9B783-F1
#
_cell.length_a   1.000
_cell.length_b   1.000
_cell.length_c   1.000
_cell.angle_alpha   90.00
_cell.angle_beta   90.00
_cell.angle_gamma   90.00
#
_symmetry.space_group_name_H-M   'P 1'
#
loop_
_entity.id
_entity.type
_entity.pdbx_description
1 polymer ?
#
loop_
_entity_poly.entity_id
_entity_poly.type
_entity_poly.pdbx_seq_one_letter_code
_entity_poly.pdbx_strand_id
1 'polypeptide(L)'
;MQIVGTLVCPQKSMLAGNVQIDLKDEDSLPWETHDQMGRTWSHSDGSFMISGCGADFGPFNEPDPYIIIEHKCPSVLRSTIGNIGSTRKTQFALTKVFMPKILNIGKVFLDDSDL
;
A
#
# COMPACT_ATOMS: atom_id res chain seq x y z
N MET A 1 6.39 -11.51 5.52
CA MET A 1 6.80 -10.75 4.32
C MET A 1 7.45 -9.43 4.74
N GLN A 2 8.43 -8.95 3.97
CA GLN A 2 8.99 -7.60 4.14
C GLN A 2 9.00 -6.89 2.79
N ILE A 3 8.48 -5.66 2.77
CA ILE A 3 8.33 -4.82 1.58
C ILE A 3 9.04 -3.49 1.80
N VAL A 4 9.71 -3.02 0.77
CA VAL A 4 10.30 -1.67 0.69
C VAL A 4 9.83 -0.98 -0.58
N GLY A 5 9.65 0.34 -0.50
CA GLY A 5 9.22 1.16 -1.62
C GLY A 5 9.36 2.65 -1.34
N THR A 6 8.95 3.46 -2.32
CA THR A 6 8.95 4.92 -2.20
C THR A 6 7.67 5.48 -2.80
N LEU A 7 6.90 6.21 -2.00
CA LEU A 7 5.74 6.94 -2.47
C LEU A 7 6.16 8.20 -3.21
N VAL A 8 5.50 8.49 -4.32
CA VAL A 8 5.79 9.67 -5.14
C VAL A 8 4.50 10.43 -5.40
N CYS A 9 4.52 11.72 -5.10
CA CYS A 9 3.45 12.65 -5.46
C CYS A 9 4.06 13.78 -6.30
N PRO A 10 4.10 13.65 -7.64
CA PRO A 10 4.85 14.54 -8.53
C PRO A 10 4.56 16.03 -8.35
N GLN A 11 3.29 16.40 -8.21
CA GLN A 11 2.90 17.81 -8.06
C GLN A 11 3.23 18.39 -6.67
N LYS A 12 3.28 17.55 -5.64
CA LYS A 12 3.49 17.96 -4.24
C LYS A 12 4.22 16.86 -3.47
N SER A 13 5.54 16.82 -3.59
CA SER A 13 6.40 15.79 -2.98
C SER A 13 6.17 15.61 -1.48
N MET A 14 5.91 16.70 -0.75
CA MET A 14 5.62 16.66 0.70
C MET A 14 4.40 15.81 1.07
N LEU A 15 3.47 15.58 0.14
CA LEU A 15 2.28 14.74 0.38
C LEU A 15 2.57 13.23 0.28
N ALA A 16 3.79 12.85 -0.09
CA ALA A 16 4.23 11.47 -0.04
C ALA A 16 4.78 11.07 1.34
N GLY A 17 5.04 12.04 2.24
CA GLY A 17 5.55 11.78 3.58
C GLY A 17 4.45 11.67 4.64
N ASN A 18 4.74 10.90 5.71
CA ASN A 18 3.81 10.60 6.80
C ASN A 18 2.48 9.99 6.32
N VAL A 19 2.53 9.22 5.23
CA VAL A 19 1.37 8.56 4.63
C VAL A 19 1.24 7.17 5.24
N GLN A 20 0.03 6.83 5.70
CA GLN A 20 -0.26 5.51 6.25
C GLN A 20 -0.31 4.45 5.14
N ILE A 21 0.38 3.34 5.38
CA ILE A 21 0.47 2.20 4.48
C ILE A 21 0.13 0.95 5.27
N ASP A 22 -0.88 0.23 4.80
CA ASP A 22 -1.39 -0.99 5.41
C ASP A 22 -1.07 -2.19 4.51
N LEU A 23 -0.43 -3.20 5.07
CA LEU A 23 -0.25 -4.51 4.46
C LEU A 23 -1.32 -5.44 5.02
N LYS A 24 -2.09 -6.03 4.12
CA LYS A 24 -3.20 -6.93 4.46
C LYS A 24 -3.11 -8.21 3.68
N ASP A 25 -3.74 -9.23 4.23
CA ASP A 25 -3.98 -10.52 3.58
C ASP A 25 -5.41 -10.58 3.06
N GLU A 26 -5.60 -11.02 1.83
CA GLU A 26 -6.93 -11.24 1.27
C GLU A 26 -7.43 -12.64 1.64
N ASP A 27 -8.14 -12.74 2.76
CA ASP A 27 -8.78 -13.99 3.14
C ASP A 27 -9.93 -14.36 2.22
N SER A 28 -9.83 -15.56 1.62
CA SER A 28 -10.82 -16.10 0.68
C SER A 28 -12.03 -16.74 1.36
N LEU A 29 -12.02 -16.87 2.70
CA LEU A 29 -13.06 -17.58 3.44
C LEU A 29 -14.08 -16.58 4.03
N PRO A 30 -15.40 -16.81 3.84
CA PRO A 30 -16.46 -15.87 4.22
C PRO A 30 -16.61 -15.61 5.73
N TRP A 31 -15.86 -16.35 6.58
CA TRP A 31 -15.88 -16.23 8.04
C TRP A 31 -14.57 -15.66 8.59
N GLU A 32 -13.55 -15.49 7.75
CA GLU A 32 -12.27 -14.87 8.10
C GLU A 32 -12.36 -13.38 7.74
N THR A 33 -11.94 -12.50 8.64
CA THR A 33 -11.85 -11.07 8.38
C THR A 33 -10.47 -10.75 7.83
N HIS A 34 -10.37 -10.08 6.68
CA HIS A 34 -9.08 -9.67 6.09
C HIS A 34 -8.03 -9.28 7.13
N ASP A 35 -6.99 -10.10 7.24
CA ASP A 35 -6.01 -9.94 8.30
C ASP A 35 -5.06 -8.77 8.05
N GLN A 36 -4.91 -7.92 9.07
CA GLN A 36 -3.90 -6.87 9.06
C GLN A 36 -2.53 -7.49 9.35
N MET A 37 -1.76 -7.75 8.30
CA MET A 37 -0.41 -8.31 8.44
C MET A 37 0.59 -7.30 9.02
N GLY A 38 0.45 -6.01 8.68
CA GLY A 38 1.36 -4.96 9.15
C GLY A 38 0.89 -3.54 8.81
N ARG A 39 1.44 -2.53 9.49
CA ARG A 39 1.18 -1.10 9.24
C ARG A 39 2.47 -0.31 9.35
N THR A 40 2.66 0.67 8.47
CA THR A 40 3.77 1.61 8.54
C THR A 40 3.35 3.00 8.08
N TRP A 41 4.25 3.97 8.23
CA TRP A 41 4.11 5.30 7.67
C TRP A 41 5.34 5.62 6.83
N SER A 42 5.14 6.30 5.71
CA SER A 42 6.26 6.77 4.91
C SER A 42 7.05 7.86 5.65
N HIS A 43 8.37 7.85 5.45
CA HIS A 43 9.25 8.92 5.88
C HIS A 43 9.00 10.20 5.07
N SER A 44 9.65 11.31 5.47
CA SER A 44 9.48 12.62 4.81
C SER A 44 9.84 12.62 3.32
N ASP A 45 10.70 11.69 2.89
CA ASP A 45 11.10 11.50 1.49
C ASP A 45 10.19 10.52 0.72
N GLY A 46 9.14 10.02 1.37
CA GLY A 46 8.20 9.03 0.82
C GLY A 46 8.69 7.59 0.91
N SER A 47 9.91 7.34 1.38
CA SER A 47 10.42 5.98 1.56
C SER A 47 9.67 5.26 2.68
N PHE A 48 9.47 3.95 2.55
CA PHE A 48 8.85 3.16 3.59
C PHE A 48 9.37 1.72 3.60
N MET A 49 9.25 1.10 4.77
CA MET A 49 9.46 -0.32 4.98
C MET A 49 8.32 -0.85 5.84
N ILE A 50 7.74 -1.96 5.41
CA ILE A 50 6.69 -2.66 6.14
C ILE A 50 7.03 -4.14 6.22
N SER A 51 6.88 -4.70 7.41
CA SER A 51 7.02 -6.12 7.67
C SER A 51 5.77 -6.62 8.33
N GLY A 52 5.26 -7.76 7.88
CA GLY A 52 4.06 -8.36 8.43
C GLY A 52 4.02 -9.86 8.20
N CYS A 53 3.21 -10.55 9.00
CA CYS A 53 2.94 -11.97 8.86
C CYS A 53 1.44 -12.13 8.66
N GLY A 54 1.03 -12.85 7.62
CA GLY A 54 -0.30 -13.45 7.53
C GLY A 54 -0.23 -14.81 8.20
N ALA A 55 -1.23 -15.14 9.00
CA ALA A 55 -1.24 -16.36 9.80
C ALA A 55 -2.61 -17.04 9.69
N ASP A 56 -2.84 -17.61 8.53
CA ASP A 56 -4.13 -18.20 8.19
C ASP A 56 -4.17 -19.65 8.71
N PHE A 57 -5.22 -20.06 9.41
CA PHE A 57 -5.35 -21.43 9.94
C PHE A 57 -6.04 -22.36 8.92
N GLY A 58 -5.37 -23.42 8.46
CA GLY A 58 -6.00 -24.49 7.68
C GLY A 58 -5.13 -25.07 6.55
N PRO A 59 -5.64 -26.07 5.78
CA PRO A 59 -4.89 -26.76 4.73
C PRO A 59 -4.79 -26.00 3.39
N PHE A 60 -5.51 -24.90 3.20
CA PHE A 60 -5.50 -24.09 1.97
C PHE A 60 -5.37 -22.60 2.33
N ASN A 61 -4.17 -22.19 2.71
CA ASN A 61 -3.94 -20.94 3.44
C ASN A 61 -2.71 -20.19 2.86
N GLU A 62 -2.67 -20.06 1.53
CA GLU A 62 -1.59 -19.33 0.86
C GLU A 62 -1.86 -17.82 0.95
N PRO A 63 -1.00 -17.03 1.64
CA PRO A 63 -1.21 -15.59 1.77
C PRO A 63 -1.38 -14.93 0.41
N ASP A 64 -2.35 -14.04 0.29
CA ASP A 64 -2.59 -13.16 -0.85
C ASP A 64 -2.43 -11.68 -0.44
N PRO A 65 -1.17 -11.22 -0.33
CA PRO A 65 -0.87 -9.92 0.26
C PRO A 65 -1.22 -8.77 -0.69
N TYR A 66 -1.81 -7.72 -0.14
CA TYR A 66 -2.06 -6.47 -0.84
C TYR A 66 -1.76 -5.26 0.05
N ILE A 67 -1.52 -4.10 -0.60
CA ILE A 67 -1.29 -2.83 0.10
C ILE A 67 -2.48 -1.91 -0.06
N ILE A 68 -2.81 -1.19 1.02
CA ILE A 68 -3.69 -0.02 1.01
C ILE A 68 -2.87 1.21 1.43
N ILE A 69 -3.00 2.29 0.68
CA ILE A 69 -2.38 3.59 0.96
C ILE A 69 -3.48 4.65 1.01
N GLU A 70 -3.59 5.32 2.15
CA GLU A 70 -4.50 6.46 2.32
C GLU A 70 -3.73 7.78 2.28
N HIS A 71 -3.95 8.60 1.27
CA HIS A 71 -3.14 9.78 1.00
C HIS A 71 -3.95 10.98 0.50
N LYS A 72 -3.32 12.15 0.44
CA LYS A 72 -3.93 13.39 -0.06
C LYS A 72 -3.35 13.88 -1.39
N CYS A 73 -2.50 13.08 -2.04
CA CYS A 73 -1.93 13.42 -3.34
C CYS A 73 -3.04 13.64 -4.39
N PRO A 74 -3.05 14.80 -5.09
CA PRO A 74 -4.05 15.10 -6.11
C PRO A 74 -3.91 14.16 -7.31
N SER A 75 -5.03 13.80 -7.93
CA SER A 75 -5.07 13.02 -9.18
C SER A 75 -4.78 13.93 -10.38
N VAL A 76 -3.97 13.46 -11.33
CA VAL A 76 -3.82 14.13 -12.64
C VAL A 76 -5.06 13.96 -13.52
N LEU A 77 -5.78 12.84 -13.37
CA LEU A 77 -6.96 12.50 -14.17
C LEU A 77 -8.24 13.23 -13.71
N ARG A 78 -8.37 13.50 -12.41
CA ARG A 78 -9.59 14.12 -11.82
C ARG A 78 -9.46 15.63 -11.58
N SER A 79 -8.52 16.28 -12.25
CA SER A 79 -8.11 17.66 -11.99
C SER A 79 -9.17 18.73 -12.32
N THR A 80 -10.38 18.36 -12.77
CA THR A 80 -11.41 19.31 -13.23
C THR A 80 -12.64 19.49 -12.32
N ILE A 81 -12.93 18.62 -11.33
CA ILE A 81 -14.16 18.79 -10.51
C ILE A 81 -13.93 18.40 -9.04
N GLY A 82 -13.61 19.39 -8.20
CA GLY A 82 -14.26 19.54 -6.88
C GLY A 82 -13.71 18.84 -5.64
N ASN A 83 -12.49 18.33 -5.58
CA ASN A 83 -11.98 17.69 -4.34
C ASN A 83 -10.52 18.05 -4.01
N ILE A 84 -10.24 19.35 -3.85
CA ILE A 84 -8.99 19.82 -3.26
C ILE A 84 -9.01 19.44 -1.77
N GLY A 85 -8.36 18.33 -1.40
CA GLY A 85 -8.18 17.92 0.00
C GLY A 85 -8.90 16.64 0.44
N SER A 86 -9.58 15.93 -0.47
CA SER A 86 -10.17 14.62 -0.15
C SER A 86 -9.09 13.55 0.04
N THR A 87 -9.19 12.76 1.10
CA THR A 87 -8.35 11.58 1.30
C THR A 87 -8.69 10.54 0.24
N ARG A 88 -7.68 10.10 -0.51
CA ARG A 88 -7.77 9.08 -1.56
C ARG A 88 -7.18 7.78 -1.06
N LYS A 89 -7.68 6.68 -1.61
CA LYS A 89 -7.21 5.34 -1.34
C LYS A 89 -6.61 4.75 -2.62
N THR A 90 -5.35 4.32 -2.53
CA THR A 90 -4.67 3.52 -3.56
C THR A 90 -4.50 2.10 -3.04
N GLN A 91 -4.87 1.11 -3.85
CA GLN A 91 -4.80 -0.30 -3.48
C GLN A 91 -4.31 -1.14 -4.65
N PHE A 92 -3.40 -2.07 -4.37
CA PHE A 92 -2.88 -3.01 -5.37
C PHE A 92 -2.38 -4.30 -4.72
N ALA A 93 -2.47 -5.40 -5.45
CA ALA A 93 -1.96 -6.70 -5.04
C ALA A 93 -0.42 -6.74 -5.13
N LEU A 94 0.20 -7.55 -4.29
CA LEU A 94 1.65 -7.74 -4.26
C LEU A 94 2.04 -9.10 -4.85
N THR A 95 3.25 -9.17 -5.39
CA THR A 95 3.86 -10.46 -5.68
C THR A 95 4.18 -11.21 -4.39
N LYS A 96 3.86 -12.51 -4.34
CA LYS A 96 4.05 -13.38 -3.18
C LYS A 96 5.54 -13.69 -2.93
N VAL A 97 6.25 -12.73 -2.33
CA VAL A 97 7.67 -12.85 -1.96
C VAL A 97 7.79 -12.81 -0.44
N PHE A 98 8.12 -13.97 0.14
CA PHE A 98 8.22 -14.13 1.59
C PHE A 98 9.67 -14.14 2.08
N MET A 99 9.83 -13.92 3.39
CA MET A 99 11.14 -13.94 4.04
C MET A 99 11.89 -15.26 3.78
N PRO A 100 13.23 -15.25 3.63
CA PRO A 100 14.14 -14.11 3.87
C PRO A 100 14.26 -13.11 2.71
N LYS A 101 13.51 -13.29 1.61
CA LYS A 101 13.52 -12.35 0.49
C LYS A 101 12.71 -11.11 0.82
N ILE A 102 13.22 -9.94 0.41
CA ILE A 102 12.56 -8.65 0.56
C ILE A 102 11.94 -8.27 -0.79
N LEU A 103 10.66 -7.91 -0.79
CA LEU A 103 10.00 -7.37 -1.97
C LEU A 103 10.30 -5.88 -2.10
N ASN A 104 11.00 -5.49 -3.17
CA ASN A 104 11.15 -4.08 -3.53
C ASN A 104 10.13 -3.73 -4.62
N ILE A 105 9.15 -2.90 -4.29
CA ILE A 105 8.12 -2.47 -5.23
C ILE A 105 8.47 -1.18 -5.98
N GLY A 106 9.66 -0.63 -5.73
CA GLY A 106 10.14 0.58 -6.40
C GLY A 106 9.33 1.82 -6.01
N LYS A 107 8.99 2.62 -7.02
CA LYS A 107 8.22 3.86 -6.85
C LYS A 107 6.74 3.59 -7.05
N VAL A 108 5.92 4.14 -6.15
CA VAL A 108 4.46 4.10 -6.24
C VAL A 108 3.95 5.53 -6.42
N PHE A 109 3.39 5.82 -7.58
CA PHE A 109 2.87 7.15 -7.89
C PHE A 109 1.42 7.27 -7.39
N LEU A 110 1.18 8.31 -6.60
CA LEU A 110 -0.09 8.52 -5.89
C LEU A 110 -1.09 9.41 -6.66
N ASP A 111 -0.69 9.94 -7.80
CA ASP A 111 -1.45 10.89 -8.61
C ASP A 111 -2.13 10.24 -9.83
N ASP A 112 -2.09 8.92 -9.96
CA ASP A 112 -2.60 8.15 -11.10
C ASP A 112 -1.78 8.34 -12.40
N SER A 113 -0.51 8.75 -12.31
CA SER A 113 0.36 8.92 -13.49
C SER A 113 0.76 7.62 -14.18
N ASP A 114 0.65 6.50 -13.48
CA ASP A 114 1.15 5.19 -13.92
C ASP A 114 0.03 4.27 -14.44
N LEU A 115 -1.20 4.79 -14.52
CA LEU A 115 -2.38 4.08 -15.06
C LEU A 115 -2.57 4.35 -16.56
#